data_AF-A0A3M2BWD6-F1
#
_entry.id   AF-A0A3M2BWD6-F1
#
_cell.length_a   1.000
_cell.length_b   1.000
_cell.length_c   1.000
_cell.angle_alpha   90.00
_cell.angle_beta   90.00
_cell.angle_gamma   90.00
#
_symmetry.space_group_name_H-M   'P 1'
#
loop_
_entity.id
_entity.type
_entity.pdbx_description
1 polymer ?
#
loop_
_entity_poly.entity_id
_entity_poly.type
_entity_poly.pdbx_seq_one_letter_code
_entity_poly.pdbx_strand_id
1 'polypeptide(L)'
;MQQDFHFDMRNLWQRIQQRLKERGIDVDLGEGFDLFGGRGAGVKVVCVAPDLKDSVEEMGRKPRDQVVMVRVDEETLKSLDDWVATGAVKSRSEAAALFIREGLRVRADELDKLRDALRQVEEAQERLRRQAQEIFGRRDDVAPAGEDGAGEEKGSDGSAGDDAPPA
;
A
#
# COMPACT_ATOMS: atom_id res chain seq x y z
N MET A 1 -28.33 -21.69 -41.78
CA MET A 1 -27.23 -21.59 -40.80
C MET A 1 -27.43 -20.31 -40.01
N GLN A 2 -28.15 -20.37 -38.89
CA GLN A 2 -28.21 -19.31 -37.88
C GLN A 2 -27.68 -19.97 -36.60
N GLN A 3 -26.63 -19.40 -36.01
CA GLN A 3 -26.12 -19.84 -34.70
C GLN A 3 -26.58 -18.81 -33.67
N ASP A 4 -27.37 -19.29 -32.71
CA ASP A 4 -27.88 -18.54 -31.57
C ASP A 4 -26.75 -18.20 -30.58
N PHE A 5 -26.63 -16.92 -30.22
CA PHE A 5 -25.79 -16.45 -29.12
C PHE A 5 -26.45 -16.79 -27.78
N HIS A 6 -26.42 -18.05 -27.40
CA HIS A 6 -26.79 -18.49 -26.05
C HIS A 6 -25.66 -18.06 -25.09
N PHE A 7 -25.83 -16.91 -24.45
CA PHE A 7 -24.85 -16.39 -23.47
C PHE A 7 -24.79 -17.36 -22.29
N ASP A 8 -23.75 -18.20 -22.27
CA ASP A 8 -23.65 -19.31 -21.36
C ASP A 8 -23.23 -18.85 -19.96
N MET A 9 -24.22 -18.43 -19.18
CA MET A 9 -24.08 -17.98 -17.80
C MET A 9 -23.49 -19.07 -16.88
N ARG A 10 -23.63 -20.36 -17.24
CA ARG A 10 -22.96 -21.45 -16.51
C ARG A 10 -21.46 -21.42 -16.74
N ASN A 11 -21.04 -21.19 -17.98
CA ASN A 11 -19.64 -20.98 -18.31
C ASN A 11 -19.06 -19.72 -17.63
N LEU A 12 -19.83 -18.63 -17.56
CA LEU A 12 -19.39 -17.42 -16.83
C LEU A 12 -19.23 -17.68 -15.34
N TRP A 13 -20.18 -18.37 -14.72
CA TRP A 13 -20.14 -18.71 -13.30
C TRP A 13 -19.00 -19.66 -12.96
N GLN A 14 -18.78 -20.69 -13.79
CA GLN A 14 -17.62 -21.56 -13.67
C GLN A 14 -16.32 -20.79 -13.77
N ARG A 15 -16.22 -19.80 -14.66
CA ARG A 15 -15.03 -18.93 -14.77
C ARG A 15 -14.85 -18.03 -13.55
N ILE A 16 -15.93 -17.51 -12.97
CA ILE A 16 -15.87 -16.70 -11.76
C ILE A 16 -15.44 -17.55 -10.56
N GLN A 17 -16.07 -18.71 -10.35
CA GLN A 17 -15.65 -19.67 -9.32
C GLN A 17 -14.20 -20.10 -9.52
N GLN A 18 -13.78 -20.37 -10.76
CA GLN A 18 -12.41 -20.74 -11.06
C GLN A 18 -11.43 -19.62 -10.73
N ARG A 19 -11.71 -18.36 -11.09
CA ARG A 19 -10.87 -17.21 -10.72
C ARG A 19 -10.84 -16.94 -9.21
N LEU A 20 -11.96 -17.12 -8.52
CA LEU A 20 -12.02 -16.95 -7.06
C LEU A 20 -11.22 -18.04 -6.36
N LYS A 21 -11.32 -19.29 -6.85
CA LYS A 21 -10.53 -20.44 -6.37
C LYS A 21 -9.04 -20.26 -6.64
N GLU A 22 -8.66 -19.73 -7.80
CA GLU A 22 -7.28 -19.35 -8.12
C GLU A 22 -6.73 -18.26 -7.19
N ARG A 23 -7.60 -17.42 -6.62
CA ARG A 23 -7.24 -16.40 -5.62
C ARG A 23 -7.41 -16.88 -4.16
N GLY A 24 -7.61 -18.19 -3.95
CA GLY A 24 -7.68 -18.80 -2.62
C GLY A 24 -9.00 -18.57 -1.87
N ILE A 25 -10.06 -18.15 -2.57
CA ILE A 25 -11.39 -17.94 -1.99
C ILE A 25 -12.25 -19.15 -2.39
N ASP A 26 -12.54 -20.03 -1.44
CA ASP A 26 -13.42 -21.18 -1.67
C ASP A 26 -14.87 -20.77 -1.42
N VAL A 27 -15.71 -20.93 -2.45
CA VAL A 27 -17.09 -20.49 -2.44
C VAL A 27 -17.96 -21.73 -2.31
N ASP A 28 -18.21 -22.15 -1.06
CA ASP A 28 -19.12 -23.27 -0.76
C ASP A 28 -20.53 -22.73 -0.58
N LEU A 29 -21.36 -22.91 -1.61
CA LEU A 29 -22.78 -22.61 -1.57
C LEU A 29 -23.47 -23.92 -1.16
N GLY A 30 -23.79 -24.04 0.13
CA GLY A 30 -24.39 -25.24 0.71
C GLY A 30 -25.60 -25.76 -0.08
N GLU A 31 -25.86 -27.06 0.04
CA GLU A 31 -26.88 -27.77 -0.72
C GLU A 31 -28.26 -27.10 -0.59
N GLY A 32 -28.79 -26.61 -1.72
CA GLY A 32 -30.07 -25.89 -1.82
C GLY A 32 -30.01 -24.56 -2.57
N PHE A 33 -28.84 -24.12 -3.05
CA PHE A 33 -28.71 -22.89 -3.82
C PHE A 33 -29.08 -23.08 -5.31
N ASP A 34 -30.38 -23.07 -5.62
CA ASP A 34 -30.88 -23.09 -7.00
C ASP A 34 -30.87 -21.67 -7.61
N LEU A 35 -29.84 -21.39 -8.42
CA LEU A 35 -29.65 -20.14 -9.17
C LEU A 35 -30.81 -19.76 -10.13
N PHE A 36 -31.73 -20.66 -10.41
CA PHE A 36 -32.73 -20.51 -11.48
C PHE A 36 -34.17 -20.87 -11.07
N GLY A 37 -34.44 -21.07 -9.77
CA GLY A 37 -35.79 -21.34 -9.25
C GLY A 37 -36.59 -20.05 -9.01
N GLY A 38 -37.73 -19.90 -9.69
CA GLY A 38 -38.60 -18.73 -9.63
C GLY A 38 -39.28 -18.51 -8.27
N ARG A 39 -38.54 -18.05 -7.26
CA ARG A 39 -38.96 -17.15 -6.17
C ARG A 39 -37.75 -16.85 -5.28
N GLY A 40 -37.31 -15.59 -5.31
CA GLY A 40 -36.49 -14.91 -4.30
C GLY A 40 -35.41 -15.69 -3.54
N ALA A 41 -34.15 -15.56 -3.95
CA ALA A 41 -32.99 -15.46 -3.06
C ALA A 41 -31.80 -14.91 -3.87
N GLY A 42 -31.38 -13.68 -3.60
CA GLY A 42 -30.22 -13.07 -4.25
C GLY A 42 -28.92 -13.76 -3.85
N VAL A 43 -27.99 -13.90 -4.80
CA VAL A 43 -26.62 -14.33 -4.53
C VAL A 43 -25.95 -13.33 -3.59
N LYS A 44 -25.57 -13.77 -2.39
CA LYS A 44 -24.79 -12.97 -1.44
C LYS A 44 -23.34 -13.44 -1.49
N VAL A 45 -22.50 -12.67 -2.16
CA VAL A 45 -21.05 -12.86 -2.18
C VAL A 45 -20.48 -12.31 -0.87
N VAL A 46 -19.75 -13.14 -0.12
CA VAL A 46 -19.02 -12.71 1.09
C VAL A 46 -17.53 -12.83 0.79
N CYS A 47 -16.83 -11.70 0.80
CA CYS A 47 -15.39 -11.66 0.69
C CYS A 47 -14.77 -11.83 2.08
N VAL A 48 -13.94 -12.85 2.28
CA VAL A 48 -13.15 -13.00 3.50
C VAL A 48 -11.79 -12.33 3.26
N ALA A 49 -11.63 -11.14 3.83
CA ALA A 49 -10.30 -10.54 4.03
C ALA A 49 -9.55 -11.38 5.09
N PRO A 50 -8.20 -11.38 5.12
CA PRO A 50 -7.48 -11.97 6.24
C PRO A 50 -8.06 -11.45 7.55
N ASP A 51 -8.29 -12.36 8.49
CA ASP A 51 -8.84 -12.00 9.79
C ASP A 51 -7.92 -10.94 10.40
N LEU A 52 -8.48 -9.80 10.79
CA LEU A 52 -7.68 -8.63 11.18
C LEU A 52 -6.69 -8.94 12.31
N LYS A 53 -7.02 -9.98 13.10
CA LYS A 53 -6.18 -10.59 14.12
C LYS A 53 -4.83 -11.07 13.58
N ASP A 54 -4.82 -11.80 12.46
CA ASP A 54 -3.59 -12.36 11.88
C ASP A 54 -2.66 -11.23 11.43
N SER A 55 -3.24 -10.17 10.86
CA SER A 55 -2.50 -8.99 10.43
C SER A 55 -1.87 -8.24 11.61
N VAL A 56 -2.56 -8.14 12.75
CA VAL A 56 -1.99 -7.59 13.99
C VAL A 56 -0.83 -8.45 14.50
N GLU A 57 -0.99 -9.77 14.54
CA GLU A 57 0.06 -10.68 14.98
C GLU A 57 1.30 -10.61 14.08
N GLU A 58 1.12 -10.57 12.76
CA GLU A 58 2.20 -10.41 11.80
C GLU A 58 2.93 -9.07 11.93
N MET A 59 2.20 -7.98 12.21
CA MET A 59 2.80 -6.68 12.46
C MET A 59 3.69 -6.68 13.70
N GLY A 60 3.31 -7.41 14.75
CA GLY A 60 4.08 -7.52 15.98
C GLY A 60 5.43 -8.23 15.84
N ARG A 61 5.67 -8.95 14.74
CA ARG A 61 6.89 -9.75 14.51
C ARG A 61 8.04 -8.99 13.85
N LYS A 62 7.77 -7.86 13.18
CA LYS A 62 8.80 -7.10 12.45
C LYS A 62 8.94 -5.69 13.03
N PRO A 63 10.18 -5.21 13.27
CA PRO A 63 10.40 -3.84 13.69
C PRO A 63 9.93 -2.85 12.62
N ARG A 64 9.41 -1.70 13.06
CA ARG A 64 8.91 -0.63 12.21
C ARG A 64 9.85 0.57 12.35
N ASP A 65 10.79 0.69 11.42
CA ASP A 65 11.86 1.69 11.51
C ASP A 65 11.55 2.99 10.74
N GLN A 66 10.43 3.02 10.01
CA GLN A 66 10.04 4.17 9.17
C GLN A 66 8.84 4.90 9.77
N VAL A 67 8.94 6.22 9.88
CA VAL A 67 7.90 7.10 10.44
C VAL A 67 7.33 7.99 9.34
N VAL A 68 6.00 8.00 9.22
CA VAL A 68 5.27 8.89 8.32
C VAL A 68 4.34 9.76 9.17
N MET A 69 4.46 11.09 9.02
CA MET A 69 3.58 12.08 9.67
C MET A 69 2.45 12.43 8.71
N VAL A 70 1.19 12.26 9.14
CA VAL A 70 0.01 12.49 8.29
C VAL A 70 -0.99 13.36 9.04
N ARG A 71 -1.66 14.27 8.34
CA ARG A 71 -2.83 15.00 8.86
C ARG A 71 -4.09 14.17 8.56
N VAL A 72 -4.91 13.95 9.57
CA VAL A 72 -6.18 13.24 9.46
C VAL A 72 -7.30 14.09 10.03
N ASP A 73 -8.53 13.86 9.57
CA ASP A 73 -9.72 14.47 10.17
C ASP A 73 -10.04 13.86 11.55
N GLU A 74 -10.96 14.51 12.26
CA GLU A 74 -11.36 14.13 13.62
C GLU A 74 -12.06 12.76 13.67
N GLU A 75 -12.83 12.41 12.64
CA GLU A 75 -13.55 11.12 12.56
C GLU A 75 -12.57 9.95 12.43
N THR A 76 -11.56 10.12 11.57
CA THR A 76 -10.49 9.15 11.39
C THR A 76 -9.68 9.00 12.67
N LEU A 77 -9.31 10.12 13.32
CA LEU A 77 -8.58 10.08 14.59
C LEU A 77 -9.37 9.32 15.66
N LYS A 78 -10.67 9.60 15.79
CA LYS A 78 -11.55 8.91 16.74
C LYS A 78 -11.67 7.42 16.44
N SER A 79 -11.78 7.05 15.16
CA SER A 79 -11.80 5.64 14.76
C SER A 79 -10.51 4.93 15.19
N LEU A 80 -9.34 5.55 15.00
CA LEU A 80 -8.07 4.98 15.47
C LEU A 80 -8.02 4.84 17.00
N ASP A 81 -8.62 5.78 17.73
CA ASP A 81 -8.76 5.70 19.20
C ASP A 81 -9.64 4.54 19.65
N ASP A 82 -10.78 4.31 18.99
CA ASP A 82 -11.67 3.20 19.29
C ASP A 82 -10.94 1.86 19.13
N TRP A 83 -10.13 1.73 18.07
CA TRP A 83 -9.29 0.54 17.86
C TRP A 83 -8.28 0.31 18.99
N VAL A 84 -7.66 1.36 19.52
CA VAL A 84 -6.79 1.25 20.70
C VAL A 84 -7.60 0.88 21.94
N ALA A 85 -8.78 1.46 22.13
CA ALA A 85 -9.64 1.19 23.28
C ALA A 85 -10.12 -0.27 23.34
N THR A 86 -10.28 -0.94 22.20
CA THR A 86 -10.60 -2.39 22.17
C THR A 86 -9.45 -3.29 22.65
N GLY A 87 -8.22 -2.76 22.75
CA GLY A 87 -7.02 -3.54 23.03
C GLY A 87 -6.53 -4.39 21.86
N ALA A 88 -7.18 -4.33 20.70
CA ALA A 88 -6.76 -5.03 19.49
C ALA A 88 -5.40 -4.53 18.98
N VAL A 89 -5.06 -3.27 19.23
CA VAL A 89 -3.76 -2.66 18.95
C VAL A 89 -3.28 -1.85 20.15
N LYS A 90 -1.97 -1.63 20.27
CA LYS A 90 -1.34 -0.96 21.42
C LYS A 90 -1.27 0.56 21.27
N SER A 91 -1.42 1.07 20.05
CA SER A 91 -1.29 2.51 19.76
C SER A 91 -1.99 2.93 18.48
N ARG A 92 -2.29 4.23 18.34
CA ARG A 92 -2.87 4.81 17.11
C ARG A 92 -2.00 4.57 15.89
N SER A 93 -0.67 4.61 16.03
CA SER A 93 0.26 4.34 14.94
C SER A 93 0.28 2.86 14.54
N GLU A 94 -0.08 1.95 15.45
CA GLU A 94 -0.28 0.54 15.15
C GLU A 94 -1.61 0.27 14.45
N ALA A 95 -2.71 0.90 14.89
CA ALA A 95 -3.97 0.90 14.13
C ALA A 95 -3.77 1.43 12.71
N ALA A 96 -3.11 2.58 12.56
CA ALA A 96 -2.85 3.15 11.25
C ALA A 96 -2.00 2.21 10.37
N ALA A 97 -0.97 1.58 10.92
CA ALA A 97 -0.15 0.63 10.18
C ALA A 97 -0.94 -0.63 9.76
N LEU A 98 -1.87 -1.11 10.60
CA LEU A 98 -2.77 -2.21 10.26
C LEU A 98 -3.59 -1.86 9.02
N PHE A 99 -4.26 -0.72 9.06
CA PHE A 99 -5.14 -0.29 7.97
C PHE A 99 -4.37 0.04 6.70
N ILE A 100 -3.18 0.63 6.80
CA ILE A 100 -2.33 0.84 5.64
C ILE A 100 -1.93 -0.50 5.03
N ARG A 101 -1.50 -1.48 5.83
CA ARG A 101 -1.13 -2.80 5.34
C ARG A 101 -2.29 -3.49 4.65
N GLU A 102 -3.46 -3.52 5.27
CA GLU A 102 -4.66 -4.13 4.69
C GLU A 102 -5.13 -3.38 3.45
N GLY A 103 -5.14 -2.05 3.49
CA GLY A 103 -5.47 -1.22 2.33
C GLY A 103 -4.54 -1.48 1.13
N LEU A 104 -3.24 -1.67 1.37
CA LEU A 104 -2.27 -2.02 0.33
C LEU A 104 -2.51 -3.45 -0.20
N ARG A 105 -2.88 -4.41 0.65
CA ARG A 105 -3.24 -5.78 0.23
C ARG A 105 -4.48 -5.78 -0.65
N VAL A 106 -5.53 -5.07 -0.24
CA VAL A 106 -6.79 -4.94 -0.99
C VAL A 106 -6.55 -4.29 -2.36
N ARG A 107 -5.62 -3.33 -2.46
CA ARG A 107 -5.28 -2.62 -3.70
C ARG A 107 -4.04 -3.15 -4.41
N ALA A 108 -3.58 -4.36 -4.10
CA ALA A 108 -2.35 -4.92 -4.67
C ALA A 108 -2.36 -4.91 -6.21
N ASP A 109 -3.48 -5.31 -6.82
CA ASP A 109 -3.66 -5.33 -8.29
C ASP A 109 -3.50 -3.93 -8.92
N GLU A 110 -3.95 -2.87 -8.24
CA GLU A 110 -3.80 -1.48 -8.71
C GLU A 110 -2.35 -1.01 -8.57
N LEU A 111 -1.73 -1.34 -7.43
CA LEU A 111 -0.33 -1.00 -7.15
C LEU A 111 0.63 -1.66 -8.13
N ASP A 112 0.38 -2.91 -8.51
CA ASP A 112 1.23 -3.62 -9.46
C ASP A 112 1.15 -3.01 -10.86
N LYS A 113 -0.03 -2.60 -11.32
CA LYS A 113 -0.17 -1.84 -12.57
C LYS A 113 0.59 -0.51 -12.53
N LEU A 114 0.55 0.19 -11.40
CA LEU A 114 1.31 1.43 -11.23
C LEU A 114 2.82 1.18 -11.27
N ARG A 115 3.30 0.12 -10.61
CA ARG A 115 4.71 -0.30 -10.66
C ARG A 115 5.16 -0.62 -12.07
N ASP A 116 4.34 -1.35 -12.82
CA ASP A 116 4.63 -1.65 -14.23
C ASP A 116 4.71 -0.38 -15.08
N ALA A 117 3.82 0.57 -14.87
CA ALA A 117 3.85 1.86 -15.56
C ALA A 117 5.11 2.67 -15.18
N LEU A 118 5.49 2.70 -13.90
CA LEU A 118 6.71 3.37 -13.44
C LEU A 118 7.96 2.75 -14.07
N ARG A 119 8.06 1.43 -14.12
CA ARG A 119 9.18 0.73 -14.79
C ARG A 119 9.27 1.11 -16.27
N GLN A 120 8.14 1.19 -16.97
CA GLN A 120 8.14 1.62 -18.38
C GLN A 120 8.66 3.06 -18.54
N VAL A 121 8.34 3.96 -17.60
CA VAL A 121 8.85 5.33 -17.60
C VAL A 121 10.36 5.34 -17.33
N GLU A 122 10.85 4.57 -16.37
CA GLU A 122 12.28 4.46 -16.07
C GLU A 122 13.06 3.93 -17.28
N GLU A 123 12.59 2.84 -17.89
CA GLU A 123 13.20 2.31 -19.12
C GLU A 123 13.19 3.33 -20.26
N ALA A 124 12.10 4.10 -20.41
CA ALA A 124 12.04 5.17 -21.40
C ALA A 124 13.05 6.28 -21.12
N GLN A 125 13.20 6.69 -19.86
CA GLN A 125 14.21 7.67 -19.44
C GLN A 125 15.63 7.16 -19.69
N GLU A 126 15.91 5.89 -19.40
CA GLU A 126 17.22 5.29 -19.67
C GLU A 126 17.53 5.21 -21.17
N ARG A 127 16.55 4.78 -21.99
CA ARG A 127 16.70 4.79 -23.45
C ARG A 127 17.00 6.19 -23.98
N LEU A 128 16.28 7.19 -23.47
CA LEU A 128 16.49 8.59 -23.84
C LEU A 128 17.87 9.10 -23.40
N ARG A 129 18.31 8.78 -22.18
CA ARG A 129 19.68 9.11 -21.71
C ARG A 129 20.75 8.46 -22.57
N ARG A 130 20.57 7.19 -22.96
CA ARG A 130 21.51 6.47 -23.84
C ARG A 130 21.57 7.11 -25.23
N GLN A 131 20.42 7.40 -25.84
CA GLN A 131 20.37 8.09 -27.13
C GLN A 131 20.99 9.49 -27.06
N ALA A 132 20.73 10.24 -25.98
CA ALA A 132 21.37 11.54 -25.78
C ALA A 132 22.89 11.41 -25.64
N GLN A 133 23.41 10.38 -24.95
CA GLN A 133 24.86 10.12 -24.85
C GLN A 133 25.47 9.73 -26.20
N GLU A 134 24.76 8.98 -27.03
CA GLU A 134 25.19 8.64 -28.40
C GLU A 134 25.22 9.87 -29.31
N ILE A 135 24.23 10.77 -29.20
CA ILE A 135 24.10 11.96 -30.04
C ILE A 135 25.05 13.09 -29.60
N PHE A 136 25.11 13.38 -28.31
CA PHE A 136 25.86 14.51 -27.77
C PHE A 136 27.28 14.15 -27.32
N GLY A 137 27.63 12.85 -27.35
CA GLY A 137 28.89 12.34 -26.83
C GLY A 137 28.94 12.41 -25.30
N ARG A 138 29.74 11.53 -24.70
CA ARG A 138 29.99 11.54 -23.26
C ARG A 138 30.72 12.84 -22.89
N ARG A 139 30.01 13.81 -22.31
CA ARG A 139 30.66 14.91 -21.60
C ARG A 139 31.13 14.37 -20.25
N ASP A 140 32.32 13.78 -20.24
CA ASP A 140 33.08 13.47 -19.02
C ASP A 140 33.79 14.72 -18.44
N ASP A 141 33.48 15.93 -18.90
CA ASP A 141 34.10 17.15 -18.40
C ASP A 141 33.13 17.95 -17.50
N VAL A 142 32.76 17.36 -16.37
CA VAL A 142 32.57 18.17 -15.15
C VAL A 142 33.36 17.46 -14.06
N ALA A 143 34.66 17.78 -14.03
CA ALA A 143 35.47 17.60 -12.84
C ALA A 143 34.71 18.19 -11.64
N PRO A 144 34.69 17.52 -10.47
CA PRO A 144 34.09 18.12 -9.29
C PRO A 144 34.80 19.44 -9.02
N ALA A 145 34.05 20.54 -9.09
CA ALA A 145 34.53 21.83 -8.65
C ALA A 145 34.98 21.65 -7.20
N GLY A 146 36.28 21.86 -6.97
CA GLY A 146 36.85 21.86 -5.63
C GLY A 146 36.11 22.87 -4.77
N GLU A 147 35.48 22.39 -3.71
CA GLU A 147 35.09 23.23 -2.58
C GLU A 147 36.36 23.50 -1.76
N ASP A 148 37.22 24.38 -2.29
CA ASP A 148 38.19 25.13 -1.49
C ASP A 148 37.52 26.46 -1.12
N GLY A 149 37.16 26.61 0.15
CA GLY A 149 36.44 27.79 0.63
C GLY A 149 36.39 27.88 2.15
N ALA A 150 37.57 28.03 2.75
CA ALA A 150 37.77 28.43 4.13
C ALA A 150 36.87 29.60 4.55
N GLY A 151 36.17 29.42 5.67
CA GLY A 151 35.45 30.45 6.41
C GLY A 151 35.68 30.23 7.90
N GLU A 152 36.89 30.54 8.33
CA GLU A 152 37.29 30.64 9.74
C GLU A 152 36.68 31.93 10.32
N GLU A 153 35.71 31.82 11.24
CA GLU A 153 35.40 32.90 12.18
C GLU A 153 35.46 32.36 13.61
N LYS A 154 36.52 32.77 14.31
CA LYS A 154 36.64 32.80 15.76
C LYS A 154 35.98 34.08 16.29
N GLY A 155 35.18 33.92 17.33
CA GLY A 155 34.84 34.95 18.34
C GLY A 155 33.92 34.29 19.37
N SER A 156 34.40 33.90 20.55
CA SER A 156 34.41 34.70 21.81
C SER A 156 33.03 35.28 22.10
N ASP A 157 32.36 35.11 23.24
CA ASP A 157 32.73 35.04 24.64
C ASP A 157 31.38 34.76 25.34
N GLY A 158 31.23 33.80 26.26
CA GLY A 158 31.33 34.13 27.68
C GLY A 158 29.98 34.00 28.42
N SER A 159 30.08 33.48 29.64
CA SER A 159 29.16 33.58 30.79
C SER A 159 28.16 32.47 31.11
N ALA A 160 28.38 31.98 32.33
CA ALA A 160 27.57 31.10 33.16
C ALA A 160 26.28 31.75 33.71
N GLY A 161 25.43 30.89 34.28
CA GLY A 161 24.21 31.18 35.05
C GLY A 161 23.21 30.06 34.81
N ASP A 162 23.28 28.92 35.51
CA ASP A 162 22.73 28.71 36.85
C ASP A 162 21.23 29.07 36.90
N ASP A 163 20.37 28.06 36.80
CA ASP A 163 19.00 28.16 37.32
C ASP A 163 18.47 26.77 37.68
N ALA A 164 18.26 26.60 38.98
CA ALA A 164 17.68 25.42 39.62
C ALA A 164 16.16 25.32 39.35
N PRO A 165 15.58 24.11 39.39
CA PRO A 165 14.12 23.96 39.30
C PRO A 165 13.45 24.27 40.66
N PRO A 166 12.30 24.98 40.69
CA PRO A 166 11.48 25.05 41.89
C PRO A 166 10.66 23.76 42.08
N ALA A 167 10.39 23.51 43.36
CA ALA A 167 9.75 22.32 43.95
C ALA A 167 8.26 22.13 43.59
#